data_AF-A0A800DFB1-F1
#
_entry.id   AF-A0A800DFB1-F1
#
_cell.length_a   1.000
_cell.length_b   1.000
_cell.length_c   1.000
_cell.angle_alpha   90.00
_cell.angle_beta   90.00
_cell.angle_gamma   90.00
#
_symmetry.space_group_name_H-M   'P 1'
#
loop_
_entity.id
_entity.type
_entity.pdbx_description
1 polymer ?
#
loop_
_entity_poly.entity_id
_entity_poly.type
_entity_poly.pdbx_seq_one_letter_code
_entity_poly.pdbx_strand_id
1 'polypeptide(L)'
;MTWPMEHTSPKRSKLFLLLLLLLPLSASPKTALDFLKEAPKPSFRKGHTLPPLTRWGWTMPLEVRIELADRWGYALEFGPYATPEFVRKLDDPKSVPSKICALSSSQPERYKLFVLLYRPFYDRKFLDSLPPETWCRDARGRLIDGRRVWSPEAPDEVFERAARLAVEPLLKILKRAPISVILNGGEYALTVYGFGRKYWSRDPRVLKAKGNRPWFDYISERKAHQELIIAEAVRRAVPGALYIYYHTGGT
;
A
#
# COMPACT_ATOMS: atom_id res chain seq x y z
N MET A 1 24.96 -78.43 -59.55
CA MET A 1 24.77 -79.65 -58.73
C MET A 1 24.27 -79.17 -57.38
N THR A 2 23.01 -79.46 -57.07
CA THR A 2 22.31 -79.05 -55.84
C THR A 2 22.80 -79.86 -54.65
N TRP A 3 22.91 -79.23 -53.46
CA TRP A 3 22.38 -79.78 -52.19
C TRP A 3 22.37 -78.69 -51.08
N PRO A 4 21.46 -78.76 -50.09
CA PRO A 4 21.03 -77.64 -49.24
C PRO A 4 21.35 -77.82 -47.72
N MET A 5 20.91 -76.82 -46.95
CA MET A 5 20.59 -76.77 -45.51
C MET A 5 21.66 -77.15 -44.46
N GLU A 6 21.98 -76.23 -43.55
CA GLU A 6 21.43 -76.21 -42.18
C GLU A 6 22.03 -75.09 -41.31
N HIS A 7 21.27 -74.78 -40.26
CA HIS A 7 21.38 -73.80 -39.18
C HIS A 7 22.77 -73.39 -38.66
N THR A 8 22.89 -72.13 -38.21
CA THR A 8 23.24 -71.77 -36.82
C THR A 8 23.20 -70.24 -36.58
N SER A 9 22.34 -69.81 -35.64
CA SER A 9 22.50 -68.61 -34.80
C SER A 9 23.68 -68.88 -33.82
N PRO A 10 24.42 -67.90 -33.20
CA PRO A 10 23.94 -66.61 -32.68
C PRO A 10 24.96 -65.45 -32.66
N LYS A 11 24.55 -64.25 -32.23
CA LYS A 11 25.08 -63.60 -31.00
C LYS A 11 24.52 -62.19 -30.81
N ARG A 12 23.91 -62.03 -29.62
CA ARG A 12 23.37 -60.81 -29.04
C ARG A 12 24.50 -59.83 -28.72
N SER A 13 24.46 -58.64 -29.31
CA SER A 13 25.21 -57.47 -28.88
C SER A 13 24.48 -56.83 -27.69
N LYS A 14 25.13 -56.83 -26.52
CA LYS A 14 24.67 -56.14 -25.32
C LYS A 14 24.87 -54.64 -25.50
N LEU A 15 23.79 -53.90 -25.73
CA LEU A 15 23.79 -52.45 -25.62
C LEU A 15 23.62 -52.08 -24.14
N PHE A 16 24.73 -51.76 -23.48
CA PHE A 16 24.73 -51.08 -22.19
C PHE A 16 24.61 -49.58 -22.48
N LEU A 17 23.40 -49.04 -22.49
CA LEU A 17 23.19 -47.60 -22.45
C LEU A 17 22.67 -47.22 -21.06
N LEU A 18 23.53 -46.47 -20.37
CA LEU A 18 23.37 -45.89 -19.06
C LEU A 18 22.03 -45.13 -18.97
N LEU A 19 21.08 -45.65 -18.20
CA LEU A 19 19.87 -44.93 -17.85
C LEU A 19 20.26 -43.85 -16.83
N LEU A 20 20.62 -42.66 -17.32
CA LEU A 20 20.64 -41.45 -16.52
C LEU A 20 19.21 -41.22 -16.04
N LEU A 21 18.91 -41.66 -14.82
CA LEU A 21 17.78 -41.18 -14.03
C LEU A 21 17.98 -39.66 -13.85
N LEU A 22 17.53 -38.90 -14.85
CA LEU A 22 17.07 -37.54 -14.68
C LEU A 22 15.84 -37.61 -13.77
N LEU A 23 16.06 -37.83 -12.48
CA LEU A 23 15.10 -37.40 -11.48
C LEU A 23 14.93 -35.90 -11.76
N PRO A 24 13.73 -35.42 -12.14
CA PRO A 24 13.51 -34.00 -12.07
C PRO A 24 13.79 -33.63 -10.62
N LEU A 25 14.83 -32.84 -10.36
CA LEU A 25 14.85 -32.03 -9.16
C LEU A 25 13.62 -31.15 -9.31
N SER A 26 12.50 -31.61 -8.77
CA SER A 26 11.35 -30.76 -8.48
C SER A 26 11.80 -29.84 -7.35
N ALA A 27 12.68 -28.89 -7.67
CA ALA A 27 12.89 -27.73 -6.85
C ALA A 27 11.54 -27.01 -6.86
N SER A 28 10.75 -27.27 -5.82
CA SER A 28 9.53 -26.50 -5.61
C SER A 28 9.93 -25.04 -5.57
N PRO A 29 9.26 -24.15 -6.32
CA PRO A 29 9.60 -22.74 -6.31
C PRO A 29 9.53 -22.25 -4.87
N LYS A 30 10.64 -21.67 -4.37
CA LYS A 30 10.70 -21.14 -3.00
C LYS A 30 9.60 -20.11 -2.82
N THR A 31 8.85 -20.23 -1.73
CA THR A 31 7.87 -19.21 -1.38
C THR A 31 8.59 -17.95 -0.89
N ALA A 32 7.87 -16.82 -0.85
CA ALA A 32 8.42 -15.60 -0.26
C ALA A 32 8.84 -15.82 1.22
N LEU A 33 8.11 -16.68 1.96
CA LEU A 33 8.47 -17.01 3.33
C LEU A 33 9.78 -17.80 3.41
N ASP A 34 9.97 -18.78 2.52
CA ASP A 34 11.21 -19.57 2.49
C ASP A 34 12.41 -18.68 2.21
N PHE A 35 12.26 -17.78 1.22
CA PHE A 35 13.30 -16.82 0.88
C PHE A 35 13.67 -15.93 2.07
N LEU A 36 12.69 -15.37 2.79
CA LEU A 36 12.95 -14.53 3.97
C LEU A 36 13.57 -15.31 5.13
N LYS A 37 13.21 -16.59 5.30
CA LYS A 37 13.74 -17.41 6.40
C LYS A 37 15.20 -17.78 6.19
N GLU A 38 15.55 -18.08 4.94
CA GLU A 38 16.90 -18.48 4.52
C GLU A 38 17.87 -17.30 4.37
N ALA A 39 17.36 -16.13 3.97
CA ALA A 39 18.21 -14.97 3.77
C ALA A 39 18.81 -14.43 5.09
N PRO A 40 20.04 -13.87 5.04
CA PRO A 40 20.67 -13.28 6.21
C PRO A 40 19.83 -12.10 6.71
N LYS A 41 19.59 -12.06 8.03
CA LYS A 41 18.81 -10.98 8.64
C LYS A 41 19.59 -9.65 8.57
N PRO A 42 18.92 -8.52 8.34
CA PRO A 42 19.55 -7.21 8.50
C PRO A 42 20.07 -7.03 9.94
N SER A 43 21.27 -6.49 10.07
CA SER A 43 21.89 -6.20 11.36
C SER A 43 21.70 -4.72 11.70
N PHE A 44 20.87 -4.45 12.70
CA PHE A 44 20.70 -3.09 13.22
C PHE A 44 21.58 -2.87 14.45
N ARG A 45 22.20 -1.70 14.55
CA ARG A 45 22.99 -1.31 15.72
C ARG A 45 22.12 -1.37 16.98
N LYS A 46 22.60 -2.02 18.05
CA LYS A 46 21.90 -2.04 19.35
C LYS A 46 21.57 -0.61 19.81
N GLY A 47 20.31 -0.36 20.17
CA GLY A 47 19.82 0.95 20.60
C GLY A 47 19.55 1.95 19.47
N HIS A 48 19.51 1.51 18.20
CA HIS A 48 19.08 2.39 17.11
C HIS A 48 17.66 2.94 17.34
N THR A 49 17.41 4.14 16.81
CA THR A 49 16.11 4.82 16.89
C THR A 49 15.40 4.90 15.54
N LEU A 50 15.90 4.17 14.52
CA LEU A 50 15.25 4.10 13.22
C LEU A 50 13.79 3.64 13.36
N PRO A 51 12.83 4.35 12.74
CA PRO A 51 11.46 3.86 12.64
C PRO A 51 11.41 2.48 11.95
N PRO A 52 10.43 1.64 12.29
CA PRO A 52 10.27 0.36 11.60
C PRO A 52 9.95 0.59 10.12
N LEU A 53 10.40 -0.34 9.27
CA LEU A 53 9.97 -0.40 7.88
C LEU A 53 8.46 -0.67 7.82
N THR A 54 7.77 -0.20 6.79
CA THR A 54 6.31 -0.40 6.70
C THR A 54 5.98 -1.55 5.77
N ARG A 55 6.16 -1.40 4.46
CA ARG A 55 5.75 -2.45 3.52
C ARG A 55 6.73 -2.64 2.37
N TRP A 56 6.85 -3.87 1.93
CA TRP A 56 7.64 -4.26 0.76
C TRP A 56 6.96 -3.86 -0.56
N GLY A 57 5.63 -3.96 -0.64
CA GLY A 57 4.88 -3.70 -1.87
C GLY A 57 3.38 -3.85 -1.69
N TRP A 58 2.83 -5.02 -2.04
CA TRP A 58 1.42 -5.37 -1.78
C TRP A 58 1.25 -6.02 -0.40
N THR A 59 0.01 -6.29 -0.02
CA THR A 59 -0.29 -6.95 1.27
C THR A 59 0.11 -8.42 1.21
N MET A 60 1.15 -8.77 1.94
CA MET A 60 1.69 -10.14 1.95
C MET A 60 0.83 -11.09 2.81
N PRO A 61 0.95 -12.42 2.63
CA PRO A 61 0.35 -13.40 3.54
C PRO A 61 0.72 -13.17 5.01
N LEU A 62 -0.08 -13.70 5.95
CA LEU A 62 0.07 -13.41 7.39
C LEU A 62 1.45 -13.84 7.92
N GLU A 63 1.87 -15.04 7.58
CA GLU A 63 3.14 -15.65 7.97
C GLU A 63 4.34 -14.86 7.45
N VAL A 64 4.24 -14.30 6.24
CA VAL A 64 5.29 -13.42 5.69
C VAL A 64 5.38 -12.12 6.48
N ARG A 65 4.25 -11.51 6.84
CA ARG A 65 4.22 -10.28 7.63
C ARG A 65 4.79 -10.48 9.04
N ILE A 66 4.51 -11.63 9.64
CA ILE A 66 5.09 -12.00 10.94
C ILE A 66 6.61 -12.16 10.81
N GLU A 67 7.10 -12.88 9.79
CA GLU A 67 8.54 -13.06 9.56
C GLU A 67 9.24 -11.70 9.33
N LEU A 68 8.64 -10.81 8.53
CA LEU A 68 9.16 -9.47 8.29
C LEU A 68 9.26 -8.66 9.60
N ALA A 69 8.24 -8.74 10.45
CA ALA A 69 8.25 -8.07 11.75
C ALA A 69 9.27 -8.68 12.71
N ASP A 70 9.39 -10.01 12.73
CA ASP A 70 10.27 -10.74 13.65
C ASP A 70 11.76 -10.59 13.30
N ARG A 71 12.09 -10.47 12.00
CA ARG A 71 13.47 -10.66 11.55
C ARG A 71 14.02 -9.58 10.64
N TRP A 72 13.16 -8.72 10.08
CA TRP A 72 13.55 -7.77 9.03
C TRP A 72 13.37 -6.30 9.41
N GLY A 73 12.97 -6.02 10.66
CA GLY A 73 12.78 -4.65 11.15
C GLY A 73 11.52 -3.97 10.60
N TYR A 74 10.56 -4.73 10.07
CA TYR A 74 9.27 -4.22 9.64
C TYR A 74 8.30 -4.06 10.82
N ALA A 75 7.36 -3.15 10.67
CA ALA A 75 6.13 -3.14 11.45
C ALA A 75 5.18 -4.24 10.93
N LEU A 76 4.28 -4.70 11.80
CA LEU A 76 3.27 -5.68 11.44
C LEU A 76 2.15 -5.03 10.61
N GLU A 77 2.04 -5.40 9.33
CA GLU A 77 1.01 -4.86 8.40
C GLU A 77 -0.39 -5.34 8.77
N PHE A 78 -1.26 -4.39 9.16
CA PHE A 78 -2.68 -4.66 9.38
C PHE A 78 -3.37 -5.33 8.19
N GLY A 79 -3.05 -4.87 6.98
CA GLY A 79 -3.60 -5.41 5.74
C GLY A 79 -3.52 -4.39 4.60
N PRO A 80 -4.44 -4.46 3.61
CA PRO A 80 -4.58 -3.39 2.61
C PRO A 80 -5.09 -2.10 3.28
N TYR A 81 -5.52 -1.14 2.46
CA TYR A 81 -6.19 0.08 2.96
C TYR A 81 -7.26 -0.28 3.99
N ALA A 82 -7.25 0.42 5.13
CA ALA A 82 -8.18 0.22 6.24
C ALA A 82 -9.58 0.74 5.90
N THR A 83 -10.18 0.25 4.81
CA THR A 83 -11.53 0.65 4.39
C THR A 83 -12.56 0.25 5.44
N PRO A 84 -13.75 0.91 5.48
CA PRO A 84 -14.85 0.49 6.33
C PRO A 84 -15.23 -0.99 6.16
N GLU A 85 -15.07 -1.54 4.96
CA GLU A 85 -15.30 -2.96 4.69
C GLU A 85 -14.22 -3.85 5.28
N PHE A 86 -12.94 -3.50 5.11
CA PHE A 86 -11.86 -4.32 5.61
C PHE A 86 -11.87 -4.40 7.14
N VAL A 87 -12.15 -3.28 7.83
CA VAL A 87 -12.21 -3.28 9.30
C VAL A 87 -13.42 -4.02 9.89
N ARG A 88 -14.50 -4.28 9.13
CA ARG A 88 -15.59 -5.18 9.59
C ARG A 88 -15.11 -6.60 9.83
N LYS A 89 -14.00 -7.03 9.20
CA LYS A 89 -13.41 -8.35 9.45
C LYS A 89 -12.88 -8.49 10.89
N LEU A 90 -12.71 -7.39 11.64
CA LEU A 90 -12.37 -7.42 13.06
C LEU A 90 -13.47 -8.04 13.94
N ASP A 91 -14.68 -8.20 13.41
CA ASP A 91 -15.79 -8.84 14.14
C ASP A 91 -15.66 -10.37 14.16
N ASP A 92 -14.85 -10.95 13.28
CA ASP A 92 -14.50 -12.38 13.30
C ASP A 92 -13.11 -12.59 13.93
N PRO A 93 -12.99 -13.26 15.10
CA PRO A 93 -11.70 -13.51 15.74
C PRO A 93 -10.76 -14.42 14.93
N LYS A 94 -11.29 -15.20 13.97
CA LYS A 94 -10.48 -16.08 13.11
C LYS A 94 -9.91 -15.34 11.90
N SER A 95 -10.38 -14.13 11.63
CA SER A 95 -9.92 -13.33 10.51
C SER A 95 -8.45 -12.90 10.67
N VAL A 96 -7.79 -12.69 9.54
CA VAL A 96 -6.42 -12.18 9.49
C VAL A 96 -6.22 -10.85 10.25
N PRO A 97 -7.03 -9.78 10.03
CA PRO A 97 -6.85 -8.54 10.78
C PRO A 97 -7.07 -8.71 12.29
N SER A 98 -7.98 -9.60 12.72
CA SER A 98 -8.15 -9.91 14.15
C SER A 98 -6.92 -10.56 14.77
N LYS A 99 -6.31 -11.53 14.07
CA LYS A 99 -5.06 -12.17 14.50
C LYS A 99 -3.90 -11.18 14.59
N ILE A 100 -3.80 -10.24 13.65
CA ILE A 100 -2.77 -9.19 13.65
C ILE A 100 -2.96 -8.25 14.84
N CYS A 101 -4.19 -7.78 15.08
CA CYS A 101 -4.47 -6.98 16.27
C CYS A 101 -4.15 -7.74 17.56
N ALA A 102 -4.48 -9.03 17.65
CA ALA A 102 -4.15 -9.85 18.82
C ALA A 102 -2.63 -9.97 19.05
N LEU A 103 -1.85 -10.18 17.97
CA LEU A 103 -0.38 -10.21 18.05
C LEU A 103 0.19 -8.87 18.53
N SER A 104 -0.25 -7.76 17.93
CA SER A 104 0.22 -6.43 18.32
C SER A 104 -0.20 -6.05 19.75
N SER A 105 -1.42 -6.38 20.15
CA SER A 105 -1.92 -6.10 21.50
C SER A 105 -1.19 -6.91 22.58
N SER A 106 -0.84 -8.18 22.28
CA SER A 106 -0.11 -9.04 23.23
C SER A 106 1.39 -8.72 23.34
N GLN A 107 2.02 -8.23 22.26
CA GLN A 107 3.46 -7.92 22.23
C GLN A 107 3.73 -6.63 21.43
N PRO A 108 3.29 -5.45 21.90
CA PRO A 108 3.30 -4.21 21.12
C PRO A 108 4.70 -3.70 20.76
N GLU A 109 5.70 -3.96 21.61
CA GLU A 109 7.09 -3.58 21.32
C GLU A 109 7.72 -4.41 20.20
N ARG A 110 7.34 -5.68 20.12
CA ARG A 110 7.80 -6.62 19.07
C ARG A 110 7.00 -6.45 17.79
N TYR A 111 5.67 -6.42 17.91
CA TYR A 111 4.72 -6.32 16.80
C TYR A 111 4.10 -4.91 16.78
N LYS A 112 4.91 -3.94 16.41
CA LYS A 112 4.47 -2.55 16.16
C LYS A 112 3.48 -2.57 15.00
N LEU A 113 2.22 -2.24 15.24
CA LEU A 113 1.19 -2.26 14.20
C LEU A 113 1.38 -1.09 13.25
N PHE A 114 1.40 -1.35 11.94
CA PHE A 114 1.16 -0.31 10.95
C PHE A 114 -0.16 -0.49 10.23
N VAL A 115 -0.79 0.65 9.90
CA VAL A 115 -2.05 0.71 9.18
C VAL A 115 -1.90 1.58 7.94
N LEU A 116 -2.32 1.05 6.78
CA LEU A 116 -2.47 1.83 5.56
C LEU A 116 -3.83 2.55 5.60
N LEU A 117 -3.81 3.88 5.60
CA LEU A 117 -4.97 4.74 5.82
C LEU A 117 -6.03 4.57 4.73
N TYR A 118 -7.32 4.53 5.07
CA TYR A 118 -8.36 4.62 4.03
C TYR A 118 -8.27 5.94 3.28
N ARG A 119 -8.38 5.89 1.94
CA ARG A 119 -8.28 7.04 1.04
C ARG A 119 -9.62 7.29 0.34
N PRO A 120 -10.53 8.09 0.93
CA PRO A 120 -11.86 8.37 0.35
C PRO A 120 -11.83 8.94 -1.06
N PHE A 121 -10.75 9.63 -1.45
CA PHE A 121 -10.59 10.21 -2.79
C PHE A 121 -10.52 9.20 -3.94
N TYR A 122 -10.43 7.90 -3.65
CA TYR A 122 -10.54 6.83 -4.63
C TYR A 122 -11.89 6.09 -4.56
N ASP A 123 -12.75 6.47 -3.61
CA ASP A 123 -14.10 5.94 -3.49
C ASP A 123 -15.05 6.71 -4.40
N ARG A 124 -15.74 5.99 -5.29
CA ARG A 124 -16.62 6.62 -6.28
C ARG A 124 -17.80 7.34 -5.63
N LYS A 125 -18.40 6.77 -4.58
CA LYS A 125 -19.54 7.38 -3.88
C LYS A 125 -19.12 8.66 -3.18
N PHE A 126 -17.92 8.67 -2.59
CA PHE A 126 -17.36 9.89 -2.03
C PHE A 126 -17.20 10.96 -3.12
N LEU A 127 -16.51 10.65 -4.22
CA LEU A 127 -16.27 11.60 -5.32
C LEU A 127 -17.55 12.14 -5.97
N ASP A 128 -18.58 11.30 -6.13
CA ASP A 128 -19.86 11.71 -6.71
C ASP A 128 -20.70 12.58 -5.77
N SER A 129 -20.44 12.51 -4.47
CA SER A 129 -21.12 13.31 -3.46
C SER A 129 -20.45 14.65 -3.15
N LEU A 130 -19.35 14.99 -3.84
CA LEU A 130 -18.62 16.23 -3.59
C LEU A 130 -19.30 17.44 -4.22
N PRO A 131 -19.26 18.61 -3.54
CA PRO A 131 -19.90 19.82 -4.04
C PRO A 131 -19.27 20.27 -5.37
N PRO A 132 -20.04 20.91 -6.27
CA PRO A 132 -19.58 21.43 -7.56
C PRO A 132 -18.26 22.21 -7.51
N GLU A 133 -18.01 22.94 -6.43
CA GLU A 133 -16.89 23.84 -6.17
C GLU A 133 -15.56 23.11 -5.99
N THR A 134 -15.61 21.81 -5.67
CA THR A 134 -14.45 20.91 -5.59
C THR A 134 -13.64 20.89 -6.88
N TRP A 135 -14.33 21.05 -8.01
CA TRP A 135 -13.78 20.90 -9.34
C TRP A 135 -13.48 22.25 -9.99
N CYS A 136 -12.49 22.30 -10.87
CA CYS A 136 -12.19 23.48 -11.67
C CYS A 136 -13.33 23.79 -12.64
N ARG A 137 -13.70 25.08 -12.73
CA ARG A 137 -14.78 25.58 -13.57
C ARG A 137 -14.36 26.77 -14.40
N ASP A 138 -14.87 26.88 -15.62
CA ASP A 138 -14.68 28.06 -16.45
C ASP A 138 -15.46 29.27 -15.92
N ALA A 139 -15.27 30.44 -16.53
CA ALA A 139 -15.97 31.67 -16.16
C ALA A 139 -17.51 31.60 -16.30
N ARG A 140 -18.04 30.59 -17.00
CA ARG A 140 -19.48 30.31 -17.12
C ARG A 140 -19.97 29.30 -16.09
N GLY A 141 -19.12 28.92 -15.13
CA GLY A 141 -19.44 27.95 -14.08
C GLY A 141 -19.45 26.49 -14.56
N ARG A 142 -18.97 26.17 -15.77
CA ARG A 142 -19.00 24.81 -16.32
C ARG A 142 -17.68 24.09 -16.06
N LEU A 143 -17.71 22.76 -15.98
CA LEU A 143 -16.48 21.97 -15.88
C LEU A 143 -15.57 22.23 -17.08
N ILE A 144 -14.29 22.46 -16.80
CA ILE A 144 -13.30 22.72 -17.84
C ILE A 144 -13.09 21.45 -18.67
N ASP A 145 -13.35 21.54 -19.97
CA ASP A 145 -13.32 20.43 -20.94
C ASP A 145 -14.23 19.25 -20.52
N GLY A 146 -15.29 19.53 -19.75
CA GLY A 146 -16.21 18.51 -19.22
C GLY A 146 -15.60 17.60 -18.15
N ARG A 147 -14.42 17.96 -17.59
CA ARG A 147 -13.66 17.09 -16.67
C ARG A 147 -13.76 17.54 -15.22
N ARG A 148 -13.81 16.56 -14.31
CA ARG A 148 -13.65 16.77 -12.87
C ARG A 148 -12.16 16.83 -12.53
N VAL A 149 -11.60 18.04 -12.59
CA VAL A 149 -10.20 18.31 -12.20
C VAL A 149 -10.20 18.98 -10.83
N TRP A 150 -9.39 18.49 -9.89
CA TRP A 150 -9.29 19.07 -8.55
C TRP A 150 -8.89 20.55 -8.60
N SER A 151 -9.67 21.38 -7.92
CA SER A 151 -9.35 22.78 -7.71
C SER A 151 -8.37 22.94 -6.53
N PRO A 152 -7.31 23.77 -6.65
CA PRO A 152 -6.53 24.23 -5.49
C PRO A 152 -7.41 24.97 -4.47
N GLU A 153 -8.50 25.56 -4.95
CA GLU A 153 -9.54 26.26 -4.17
C GLU A 153 -10.75 25.36 -3.89
N ALA A 154 -10.58 24.03 -3.88
CA ALA A 154 -11.61 23.12 -3.39
C ALA A 154 -11.92 23.45 -1.92
N PRO A 155 -13.20 23.43 -1.50
CA PRO A 155 -13.58 23.80 -0.13
C PRO A 155 -12.95 22.88 0.92
N ASP A 156 -12.57 23.45 2.07
CA ASP A 156 -11.98 22.71 3.19
C ASP A 156 -12.89 21.58 3.71
N GLU A 157 -14.21 21.79 3.68
CA GLU A 157 -15.21 20.79 4.07
C GLU A 157 -15.05 19.44 3.32
N VAL A 158 -14.56 19.47 2.07
CA VAL A 158 -14.25 18.25 1.30
C VAL A 158 -13.18 17.42 2.00
N PHE A 159 -12.11 18.09 2.44
CA PHE A 159 -10.97 17.46 3.11
C PHE A 159 -11.29 17.08 4.55
N GLU A 160 -12.08 17.88 5.26
CA GLU A 160 -12.59 17.52 6.58
C GLU A 160 -13.48 16.28 6.53
N ARG A 161 -14.35 16.16 5.53
CA ARG A 161 -15.18 14.97 5.33
C ARG A 161 -14.34 13.76 4.97
N ALA A 162 -13.33 13.92 4.10
CA ALA A 162 -12.37 12.86 3.84
C ALA A 162 -11.61 12.44 5.11
N ALA A 163 -11.20 13.40 5.93
CA ALA A 163 -10.51 13.17 7.18
C ALA A 163 -11.35 12.34 8.17
N ARG A 164 -12.64 12.69 8.33
CA ARG A 164 -13.58 11.91 9.15
C ARG A 164 -13.66 10.45 8.70
N LEU A 165 -13.89 10.24 7.39
CA LEU A 165 -13.98 8.90 6.81
C LEU A 165 -12.68 8.12 6.95
N ALA A 166 -11.52 8.77 6.81
CA ALA A 166 -10.21 8.14 6.95
C ALA A 166 -9.92 7.73 8.41
N VAL A 167 -10.40 8.51 9.39
CA VAL A 167 -10.20 8.27 10.83
C VAL A 167 -11.11 7.17 11.38
N GLU A 168 -12.36 7.08 10.93
CA GLU A 168 -13.35 6.12 11.46
C GLU A 168 -12.83 4.66 11.55
N PRO A 169 -12.18 4.10 10.52
CA PRO A 169 -11.58 2.76 10.60
C PRO A 169 -10.44 2.66 11.63
N LEU A 170 -9.63 3.71 11.78
CA LEU A 170 -8.54 3.72 12.76
C LEU A 170 -9.07 3.59 14.19
N LEU A 171 -10.15 4.31 14.50
CA LEU A 171 -10.78 4.23 15.83
C LEU A 171 -11.31 2.82 16.13
N LYS A 172 -11.73 2.07 15.12
CA LYS A 172 -12.13 0.66 15.29
C LYS A 172 -10.93 -0.26 15.55
N ILE A 173 -9.81 -0.01 14.87
CA ILE A 173 -8.57 -0.76 15.07
C ILE A 173 -7.99 -0.48 16.47
N LEU A 174 -8.01 0.79 16.91
CA LEU A 174 -7.49 1.21 18.23
C LEU A 174 -8.20 0.55 19.41
N LYS A 175 -9.47 0.16 19.25
CA LYS A 175 -10.19 -0.64 20.26
C LYS A 175 -9.61 -2.05 20.44
N ARG A 176 -8.72 -2.51 19.54
CA ARG A 176 -8.16 -3.86 19.50
C ARG A 176 -6.66 -3.89 19.74
N ALA A 177 -5.92 -2.92 19.21
CA ALA A 177 -4.47 -2.85 19.32
C ALA A 177 -3.94 -1.41 19.20
N PRO A 178 -2.83 -1.07 19.85
CA PRO A 178 -2.15 0.22 19.64
C PRO A 178 -1.60 0.30 18.22
N ILE A 179 -1.70 1.47 17.58
CA ILE A 179 -1.15 1.73 16.24
C ILE A 179 0.16 2.49 16.42
N SER A 180 1.25 1.97 15.86
CA SER A 180 2.58 2.59 15.93
C SER A 180 2.90 3.44 14.70
N VAL A 181 2.42 3.04 13.51
CA VAL A 181 2.69 3.74 12.25
C VAL A 181 1.41 3.84 11.41
N ILE A 182 1.17 5.01 10.84
CA ILE A 182 0.10 5.23 9.86
C ILE A 182 0.74 5.65 8.55
N LEU A 183 0.44 4.89 7.51
CA LEU A 183 0.88 5.18 6.15
C LEU A 183 -0.29 5.80 5.37
N ASN A 184 -0.13 7.03 4.89
CA ASN A 184 -1.15 7.75 4.11
C ASN A 184 -1.43 7.06 2.76
N GLY A 185 -0.43 6.37 2.21
CA GLY A 185 -0.51 5.69 0.92
C GLY A 185 -0.30 6.63 -0.27
N GLY A 186 0.42 7.73 -0.07
CA GLY A 186 0.71 8.77 -1.05
C GLY A 186 -0.28 9.92 -1.05
N GLU A 187 0.02 10.93 -1.85
CA GLU A 187 -0.76 12.15 -2.05
C GLU A 187 -2.13 11.87 -2.70
N TYR A 188 -3.14 12.69 -2.40
CA TYR A 188 -4.44 12.63 -3.05
C TYR A 188 -5.04 14.02 -3.30
N ALA A 189 -6.13 14.08 -4.07
CA ALA A 189 -6.75 15.31 -4.55
C ALA A 189 -5.84 16.12 -5.51
N LEU A 190 -5.31 17.26 -5.06
CA LEU A 190 -4.52 18.15 -5.91
C LEU A 190 -3.30 17.42 -6.48
N THR A 191 -3.15 17.50 -7.80
CA THR A 191 -2.08 16.85 -8.56
C THR A 191 -0.89 17.79 -8.76
N VAL A 192 0.17 17.32 -9.42
CA VAL A 192 1.35 18.15 -9.70
C VAL A 192 1.08 19.19 -10.79
N TYR A 193 1.81 20.31 -10.72
CA TYR A 193 1.66 21.46 -11.61
C TYR A 193 1.68 21.13 -13.11
N GLY A 194 2.58 20.22 -13.52
CA GLY A 194 2.72 19.82 -14.92
C GLY A 194 1.42 19.27 -15.54
N PHE A 195 0.55 18.62 -14.74
CA PHE A 195 -0.73 18.10 -15.22
C PHE A 195 -1.89 19.09 -15.03
N GLY A 196 -1.89 19.82 -13.92
CA GLY A 196 -3.02 20.65 -13.50
C GLY A 196 -3.08 22.04 -14.13
N ARG A 197 -1.93 22.65 -14.48
CA ARG A 197 -1.83 24.06 -14.89
C ARG A 197 -2.86 24.47 -15.94
N LYS A 198 -3.01 23.67 -17.01
CA LYS A 198 -3.88 23.97 -18.15
C LYS A 198 -5.37 24.12 -17.77
N TYR A 199 -5.77 23.56 -16.63
CA TYR A 199 -7.12 23.68 -16.09
C TYR A 199 -7.17 24.82 -15.07
N TRP A 200 -6.22 24.87 -14.15
CA TRP A 200 -6.15 25.89 -13.10
C TRP A 200 -6.06 27.32 -13.64
N SER A 201 -5.34 27.51 -14.76
CA SER A 201 -5.21 28.83 -15.40
C SER A 201 -6.48 29.32 -16.11
N ARG A 202 -7.55 28.52 -16.12
CA ARG A 202 -8.84 28.83 -16.74
C ARG A 202 -9.97 28.96 -15.72
N ASP A 203 -9.71 28.67 -14.44
CA ASP A 203 -10.67 28.87 -13.35
C ASP A 203 -10.49 30.24 -12.71
N PRO A 204 -11.47 31.16 -12.80
CA PRO A 204 -11.35 32.51 -12.25
C PRO A 204 -11.11 32.54 -10.74
N ARG A 205 -11.61 31.55 -9.98
CA ARG A 205 -11.37 31.47 -8.52
C ARG A 205 -9.91 31.20 -8.24
N VAL A 206 -9.32 30.28 -9.00
CA VAL A 206 -7.92 29.91 -8.88
C VAL A 206 -7.02 31.07 -9.30
N LEU A 207 -7.33 31.74 -10.41
CA LEU A 207 -6.59 32.93 -10.84
C LEU A 207 -6.66 34.06 -9.82
N LYS A 208 -7.84 34.32 -9.26
CA LYS A 208 -8.04 35.33 -8.21
C LYS A 208 -7.26 34.98 -6.95
N ALA A 209 -7.35 33.73 -6.48
CA ALA A 209 -6.68 33.27 -5.26
C ALA A 209 -5.15 33.27 -5.42
N LYS A 210 -4.64 32.75 -6.53
CA LYS A 210 -3.21 32.77 -6.85
C LYS A 210 -2.68 34.21 -6.88
N GLY A 211 -3.40 35.11 -7.54
CA GLY A 211 -2.95 36.47 -7.82
C GLY A 211 -1.61 36.46 -8.58
N ASN A 212 -0.67 37.30 -8.13
CA ASN A 212 0.65 37.45 -8.74
C ASN A 212 1.67 36.39 -8.28
N ARG A 213 1.33 35.51 -7.32
CA ARG A 213 2.25 34.49 -6.79
C ARG A 213 2.74 33.53 -7.88
N PRO A 214 3.99 33.05 -7.86
CA PRO A 214 4.41 31.96 -8.74
C PRO A 214 3.51 30.73 -8.59
N TRP A 215 3.30 30.01 -9.69
CA TRP A 215 2.44 28.82 -9.67
C TRP A 215 2.95 27.73 -8.72
N PHE A 216 4.26 27.54 -8.65
CA PHE A 216 4.85 26.53 -7.79
C PHE A 216 4.54 26.82 -6.32
N ASP A 217 4.78 28.04 -5.87
CA ASP A 217 4.53 28.47 -4.49
C ASP A 217 3.05 28.32 -4.12
N TYR A 218 2.17 28.84 -4.98
CA TYR A 218 0.73 28.75 -4.74
C TYR A 218 0.23 27.30 -4.67
N ILE A 219 0.66 26.44 -5.60
CA ILE A 219 0.20 25.03 -5.61
C ILE A 219 0.83 24.24 -4.47
N SER A 220 2.09 24.51 -4.11
CA SER A 220 2.73 23.91 -2.95
C SER A 220 2.00 24.25 -1.66
N GLU A 221 1.67 25.54 -1.46
CA GLU A 221 0.86 26.02 -0.32
C GLU A 221 -0.51 25.34 -0.29
N ARG A 222 -1.26 25.35 -1.40
CA ARG A 222 -2.59 24.73 -1.44
C ARG A 222 -2.53 23.22 -1.23
N LYS A 223 -1.50 22.54 -1.75
CA LYS A 223 -1.30 21.11 -1.51
C LYS A 223 -1.04 20.83 -0.03
N ALA A 224 -0.15 21.61 0.60
CA ALA A 224 0.16 21.48 2.02
C ALA A 224 -1.09 21.72 2.88
N HIS A 225 -1.85 22.79 2.59
CA HIS A 225 -3.12 23.09 3.28
C HIS A 225 -4.10 21.92 3.24
N GLN A 226 -4.37 21.38 2.05
CA GLN A 226 -5.31 20.29 1.85
C GLN A 226 -4.89 18.99 2.56
N GLU A 227 -3.61 18.62 2.47
CA GLU A 227 -3.07 17.41 3.11
C GLU A 227 -2.99 17.57 4.64
N LEU A 228 -2.75 18.78 5.16
CA LEU A 228 -2.68 19.06 6.60
C LEU A 228 -4.00 18.82 7.31
N ILE A 229 -5.13 19.19 6.70
CA ILE A 229 -6.47 18.95 7.29
C ILE A 229 -6.64 17.46 7.67
N ILE A 230 -6.21 16.55 6.80
CA ILE A 230 -6.34 15.11 7.03
C ILE A 230 -5.24 14.61 7.97
N ALA A 231 -3.99 15.03 7.77
CA ALA A 231 -2.89 14.63 8.62
C ALA A 231 -3.11 15.04 10.10
N GLU A 232 -3.63 16.24 10.36
CA GLU A 232 -3.95 16.71 11.70
C GLU A 232 -5.12 15.96 12.33
N ALA A 233 -6.17 15.65 11.57
CA ALA A 233 -7.25 14.81 12.05
C ALA A 233 -6.75 13.41 12.46
N VAL A 234 -5.89 12.80 11.64
CA VAL A 234 -5.30 11.50 11.92
C VAL A 234 -4.38 11.55 13.14
N ARG A 235 -3.49 12.55 13.24
CA ARG A 235 -2.61 12.74 14.41
C ARG A 235 -3.39 12.95 15.70
N ARG A 236 -4.51 13.68 15.65
CA ARG A 236 -5.41 13.85 16.80
C ARG A 236 -6.10 12.54 17.19
N ALA A 237 -6.52 11.74 16.20
CA ALA A 237 -7.22 10.48 16.45
C ALA A 237 -6.30 9.37 16.96
N VAL A 238 -5.03 9.39 16.56
CA VAL A 238 -4.03 8.37 16.92
C VAL A 238 -2.75 9.05 17.44
N PRO A 239 -2.81 9.68 18.63
CA PRO A 239 -1.66 10.38 19.19
C PRO A 239 -0.52 9.39 19.44
N GLY A 240 0.70 9.77 19.06
CA GLY A 240 1.92 8.96 19.22
C GLY A 240 2.25 8.04 18.06
N ALA A 241 1.33 7.81 17.11
CA ALA A 241 1.67 7.09 15.89
C ALA A 241 2.54 7.95 14.95
N LEU A 242 3.54 7.33 14.34
CA LEU A 242 4.31 7.96 13.26
C LEU A 242 3.44 8.02 12.00
N TYR A 243 3.07 9.23 11.57
CA TYR A 243 2.33 9.47 10.33
C TYR A 243 3.29 9.75 9.18
N ILE A 244 3.28 8.91 8.14
CA ILE A 244 4.13 9.03 6.95
C ILE A 244 3.32 9.01 5.67
N TYR A 245 3.74 9.80 4.68
CA TYR A 245 3.05 9.88 3.38
C TYR A 245 3.34 8.67 2.49
N TYR A 246 4.61 8.28 2.42
CA TYR A 246 5.11 7.20 1.57
C TYR A 246 5.71 6.09 2.41
N HIS A 247 5.72 4.88 1.84
CA HIS A 247 6.26 3.72 2.52
C HIS A 247 7.77 3.87 2.69
N THR A 248 8.25 3.40 3.83
CA THR A 248 9.66 3.16 4.10
C THR A 248 9.93 1.68 3.81
N GLY A 249 10.70 1.41 2.76
CA GLY A 249 11.14 0.07 2.38
C GLY A 249 12.67 -0.05 2.52
N GLY A 250 13.17 -1.27 2.70
CA GLY A 250 14.60 -1.55 2.53
C GLY A 250 14.91 -1.62 1.03
N THR A 251 15.71 -0.69 0.52
CA THR A 251 16.33 -0.78 -0.82
C THR A 251 17.55 -1.68 -0.77
#